data_AF-A0A368CA26-F1
#
_entry.id   AF-A0A368CA26-F1
#
_cell.length_a   1.000
_cell.length_b   1.000
_cell.length_c   1.000
_cell.angle_alpha   90.00
_cell.angle_beta   90.00
_cell.angle_gamma   90.00
#
_symmetry.space_group_name_H-M   'P 1'
#
loop_
_entity.id
_entity.type
_entity.pdbx_description
1 polymer ?
#
loop_
_entity_poly.entity_id
_entity_poly.type
_entity_poly.pdbx_seq_one_letter_code
_entity_poly.pdbx_strand_id
1 'polypeptide(L)' 'MPPEVSRRDTLNTFDFRGESNIREGLGVTPALGKRVMIDPSAVVMGDVALGDDVSVWPHAAMRGDVQ' A
#
# COMPACT_ATOMS: atom_id res chain seq x y z
N MET A 1 10.46 35.94 9.01
CA MET A 1 11.20 34.66 9.07
C MET A 1 10.16 33.58 9.31
N PRO A 2 9.79 32.74 8.33
CA PRO A 2 8.89 31.63 8.61
C PRO A 2 9.62 30.57 9.46
N PRO A 3 8.90 29.87 10.36
CA PRO A 3 9.51 28.88 11.24
C PRO A 3 10.12 27.74 10.41
N GLU A 4 11.34 27.36 10.77
CA GLU A 4 12.11 26.29 10.15
C GLU A 4 11.44 24.95 10.43
N VAL A 5 10.52 24.55 9.54
CA VAL A 5 9.92 23.21 9.54
C VAL A 5 11.07 22.21 9.34
N SER A 6 11.38 21.48 10.41
CA SER A 6 12.39 20.44 10.42
C SER A 6 12.06 19.42 9.34
N ARG A 7 12.97 19.25 8.37
CA ARG A 7 12.84 18.33 7.22
C ARG A 7 12.57 16.87 7.62
N ARG A 8 12.66 16.52 8.90
CA ARG A 8 12.38 15.19 9.46
C ARG A 8 10.89 14.97 9.74
N ASP A 9 10.09 16.02 9.92
CA ASP A 9 8.68 15.89 10.32
C ASP A 9 7.76 15.57 9.13
N THR A 10 8.20 15.86 7.90
CA THR A 10 7.45 15.56 6.66
C THR A 10 7.68 14.15 6.11
N LEU A 11 8.67 13.41 6.62
CA LEU A 11 8.98 12.05 6.15
C LEU A 11 8.16 10.96 6.86
N ASN A 12 7.39 11.31 7.90
CA ASN A 12 6.66 10.36 8.73
C ASN A 12 5.19 10.15 8.30
N THR A 13 4.81 10.61 7.11
CA THR A 13 3.40 10.67 6.65
C THR A 13 3.01 9.49 5.75
N PHE A 14 3.98 8.68 5.30
CA PHE A 14 3.73 7.57 4.38
C PHE A 14 3.79 6.24 5.14
N ASP A 15 2.63 5.59 5.32
CA ASP A 15 2.55 4.25 5.89
C ASP A 15 2.71 3.22 4.77
N PHE A 16 3.80 2.47 4.80
CA PHE A 16 4.11 1.46 3.79
C PHE A 16 3.61 0.06 4.16
N ARG A 17 2.92 -0.10 5.29
CA ARG A 17 2.35 -1.39 5.68
C ARG A 17 1.31 -1.84 4.68
N GLY A 18 1.39 -3.09 4.23
CA GLY A 18 0.47 -3.63 3.24
C GLY A 18 -0.99 -3.47 3.65
N GLU A 19 -1.31 -3.76 4.92
CA GLU A 19 -2.67 -3.67 5.45
C GLU A 19 -3.28 -2.25 5.42
N SER A 20 -2.43 -1.21 5.39
CA SER A 20 -2.88 0.19 5.31
C SER A 20 -3.22 0.63 3.88
N ASN A 21 -2.83 -0.15 2.86
CA ASN A 21 -2.88 0.26 1.45
C ASN A 21 -3.57 -0.78 0.54
N ILE A 22 -4.38 -1.68 1.09
CA ILE A 22 -5.26 -2.59 0.34
C ILE A 22 -6.70 -2.08 0.28
N ARG A 23 -7.45 -2.51 -0.74
CA ARG A 23 -8.85 -2.13 -0.94
C ARG A 23 -9.70 -3.34 -1.26
N GLU A 24 -10.90 -3.39 -0.71
CA GLU A 24 -11.88 -4.40 -1.08
C GLU A 24 -12.41 -4.14 -2.51
N GLY A 25 -12.58 -5.20 -3.29
CA GLY A 25 -13.20 -5.16 -4.62
C GLY A 25 -14.23 -6.28 -4.73
N LEU A 26 -15.48 -5.94 -5.09
CA LEU A 26 -16.58 -6.90 -5.28
C LEU A 26 -16.83 -7.85 -4.09
N GLY A 27 -16.62 -7.39 -2.84
CA GLY A 27 -16.78 -8.26 -1.66
C GLY A 27 -15.52 -9.04 -1.27
N VAL A 28 -14.41 -8.87 -1.99
CA VAL A 28 -13.15 -9.60 -1.79
C VAL A 28 -12.03 -8.65 -1.40
N THR A 29 -11.38 -8.96 -0.28
CA THR A 29 -10.22 -8.22 0.23
C THR A 29 -8.93 -8.99 -0.09
N PRO A 30 -7.88 -8.31 -0.56
CA PRO A 30 -6.60 -8.95 -0.83
C PRO A 30 -6.04 -9.71 0.38
N ALA A 31 -5.48 -10.90 0.13
CA ALA A 31 -4.78 -11.68 1.13
C ALA A 31 -3.31 -11.28 1.20
N LEU A 32 -2.82 -10.95 2.40
CA LEU A 32 -1.44 -10.52 2.63
C LEU A 32 -0.67 -11.54 3.47
N GLY A 33 0.53 -11.87 3.01
CA GLY A 33 1.55 -12.55 3.79
C GLY A 33 2.17 -11.63 4.85
N LYS A 34 3.25 -12.11 5.47
CA LYS A 34 3.98 -11.37 6.51
C LYS A 34 4.90 -10.32 5.90
N ARG A 35 5.03 -9.18 6.58
CA ARG A 35 5.97 -8.09 6.22
C ARG A 35 5.77 -7.57 4.79
N VAL A 36 4.54 -7.64 4.28
CA VAL A 36 4.21 -7.06 2.97
C VAL A 36 4.30 -5.55 3.05
N MET A 37 4.99 -4.98 2.06
CA MET A 37 5.12 -3.55 1.88
C MET A 37 4.31 -3.12 0.67
N ILE A 38 3.44 -2.14 0.82
CA ILE A 38 2.69 -1.54 -0.30
C ILE A 38 2.88 -0.03 -0.23
N ASP A 39 3.38 0.54 -1.32
CA ASP A 39 3.47 1.98 -1.48
C ASP A 39 2.07 2.62 -1.49
N PRO A 40 1.85 3.75 -0.77
CA PRO A 40 0.55 4.42 -0.73
C PRO A 40 -0.03 4.86 -2.08
N SER A 41 0.82 5.04 -3.10
CA SER A 41 0.37 5.38 -4.47
C SER A 41 0.00 4.16 -5.31
N ALA A 42 0.29 2.94 -4.85
CA ALA A 42 -0.10 1.72 -5.52
C ALA A 42 -1.59 1.41 -5.34
N VAL A 43 -2.13 0.58 -6.23
CA VAL A 43 -3.51 0.07 -6.14
C VAL A 43 -3.46 -1.45 -6.06
N VAL A 44 -3.90 -2.00 -4.94
CA VAL A 44 -4.07 -3.46 -4.73
C VAL A 44 -5.50 -3.71 -4.27
N MET A 45 -6.29 -4.40 -5.09
CA MET A 45 -7.71 -4.62 -4.81
C MET A 45 -8.29 -5.91 -5.39
N GLY A 46 -9.36 -6.41 -4.75
CA GLY A 46 -10.09 -7.60 -5.19
C GLY A 46 -9.38 -8.91 -4.82
N ASP A 47 -9.58 -9.95 -5.64
CA ASP A 47 -8.98 -11.28 -5.44
C ASP A 47 -7.49 -11.28 -5.81
N VAL A 48 -6.67 -10.79 -4.89
CA VAL A 48 -5.21 -10.70 -5.00
C VAL A 48 -4.57 -11.34 -3.77
N ALA A 49 -3.57 -12.18 -3.97
CA ALA A 49 -2.77 -12.75 -2.89
C ALA A 49 -1.30 -12.33 -3.01
N LEU A 50 -0.76 -11.71 -1.97
CA LEU A 50 0.65 -11.35 -1.86
C LEU A 50 1.33 -12.26 -0.83
N GLY A 51 2.44 -12.89 -1.22
CA GLY A 51 3.23 -13.76 -0.33
C GLY A 51 4.02 -12.99 0.73
N ASP A 52 4.71 -13.74 1.59
CA ASP A 52 5.63 -13.18 2.59
C ASP A 52 6.73 -12.35 1.92
N ASP A 53 7.11 -11.23 2.54
CA ASP A 53 8.18 -10.31 2.11
C ASP A 53 7.98 -9.66 0.73
N VAL A 54 6.76 -9.68 0.18
CA VAL A 54 6.45 -9.00 -1.08
C VAL A 54 6.43 -7.49 -0.90
N SER A 55 7.00 -6.78 -1.88
CA SER A 55 6.98 -5.31 -1.96
C SER A 55 6.28 -4.85 -3.22
N VAL A 56 5.28 -3.98 -3.07
CA VAL A 56 4.59 -3.29 -4.17
C VAL A 56 5.02 -1.83 -4.17
N TRP A 57 5.64 -1.41 -5.26
CA TRP A 57 6.28 -0.10 -5.42
C TRP A 57 5.35 0.93 -6.06
N PRO A 58 5.68 2.24 -6.01
CA PRO A 58 4.84 3.31 -6.52
C PRO A 58 4.28 3.05 -7.92
N HIS A 59 3.04 3.50 -8.13
CA HIS A 59 2.32 3.42 -9.41
C HIS A 59 2.04 2.00 -9.95
N ALA A 60 2.29 0.95 -9.18
CA ALA A 60 1.84 -0.40 -9.54
C ALA A 60 0.32 -0.54 -9.35
N ALA A 61 -0.32 -1.31 -10.24
CA ALA A 61 -1.74 -1.62 -10.17
C ALA A 61 -1.98 -3.13 -10.27
N MET A 62 -2.68 -3.69 -9.28
CA MET A 62 -3.13 -5.07 -9.21
C MET A 62 -4.63 -5.07 -8.93
N ARG A 63 -5.42 -5.46 -9.94
CA ARG A 63 -6.89 -5.48 -9.91
C ARG A 63 -7.37 -6.90 -10.14
N GLY A 64 -7.77 -7.58 -9.06
CA GLY A 64 -8.37 -8.92 -9.08
C GLY A 64 -9.91 -8.89 -9.10
N ASP A 65 -10.50 -7.83 -9.64
CA ASP A 65 -11.95 -7.61 -9.74
C ASP A 65 -12.51 -7.85 -11.15
N VAL A 66 -11.63 -8.12 -12.14
CA VAL A 66 -12.00 -8.36 -13.54
C VAL A 66 -11.82 -9.83 -13.87
N GLN A 67 -12.86 -10.43 -14.44
CA GLN A 67 -12.83 -11.77 -15.02
C GLN A 67 -12.23 -11.75 -16.44
#